data_AF-A0A8C8Y5P2-F1
#
_entry.id   AF-A0A8C8Y5P2-F1
#
_cell.length_a   1.000
_cell.length_b   1.000
_cell.length_c   1.000
_cell.angle_alpha   90.00
_cell.angle_beta   90.00
_cell.angle_gamma   90.00
#
_symmetry.space_group_name_H-M   'P 1'
#
loop_
_entity.id
_entity.type
_entity.pdbx_description
1 polymer ?
#
loop_
_entity_poly.entity_id
_entity_poly.type
_entity_poly.pdbx_seq_one_letter_code
_entity_poly.pdbx_strand_id
1 'polypeptide(L)'
;MAVLVVLLSLLAAGVLGNEFSILRSPGSVVFRDGNWPIPGERIPDVAALSMGFSVKEDLSWPGLAVGNLFHRPRATVMVLVKGVDKLALPPGSVISYPLENVDLLFLSELQVLHDISSLLSRHKHLAKDHSPDLYSLELAGLDEIGKHYGEDSEQFRDASKILVDALQKFADDMYNLYGGNAVVELVTVRSFDTSLVRKTRTILEAKQERNPPSPYNLAYKYNLEYSVVFNMVLWIMIALALAVIVTSYNIWNMDPGYDSIIYRMTNQKIRMD
;
A
#
# COMPACT_ATOMS: atom_id res chain seq x y z
N MET A 1 30.03 26.66 32.88
CA MET A 1 30.56 26.88 31.52
C MET A 1 30.89 25.58 30.76
N ALA A 2 31.40 24.52 31.40
CA ALA A 2 31.68 23.25 30.69
C ALA A 2 30.42 22.41 30.35
N VAL A 3 29.38 22.45 31.19
CA VAL A 3 28.16 21.63 31.00
C VAL A 3 27.30 22.12 29.82
N LEU A 4 27.34 23.42 29.50
CA LEU A 4 26.61 24.01 28.37
C LEU A 4 27.21 23.61 27.01
N VAL A 5 28.54 23.41 26.95
CA VAL A 5 29.24 23.05 25.71
C VAL A 5 29.02 21.57 25.36
N VAL A 6 28.92 20.69 26.37
CA VAL A 6 28.63 19.26 26.15
C VAL A 6 27.18 19.03 25.71
N LEU A 7 26.24 19.85 26.20
CA LEU A 7 24.84 19.77 25.76
C LEU A 7 24.66 20.26 24.32
N LEU A 8 25.47 21.23 23.87
CA LEU A 8 25.44 21.72 22.49
C LEU A 8 26.03 20.70 21.50
N SER A 9 27.05 19.92 21.91
CA SER A 9 27.61 18.86 21.07
C SER A 9 26.70 17.62 20.95
N LEU A 10 25.75 17.44 21.86
CA LEU A 10 24.81 16.32 21.82
C LEU A 10 23.58 16.57 20.92
N LEU A 11 23.40 17.80 20.42
CA LEU A 11 22.32 18.18 19.51
C LEU A 11 22.68 18.06 18.02
N ALA A 12 23.90 17.61 17.69
CA ALA A 12 24.39 17.51 16.31
C ALA A 12 24.56 16.06 15.79
N ALA A 13 23.83 15.09 16.37
CA ALA A 13 23.82 13.71 15.89
C ALA A 13 22.41 13.29 15.49
N GLY A 14 21.89 13.93 14.45
CA GLY A 14 20.65 13.59 13.78
C GLY A 14 20.76 13.80 12.28
N VAL A 15 21.84 13.32 11.66
CA VAL A 15 21.91 13.24 10.19
C VAL A 15 21.26 11.92 9.79
N LEU A 16 19.94 11.97 9.57
CA LEU A 16 19.22 10.97 8.79
C LEU A 16 19.79 11.05 7.36
N GLY A 17 20.82 10.26 7.09
CA GLY A 17 21.63 10.40 5.90
C GLY A 17 21.10 9.56 4.75
N ASN A 18 20.38 10.17 3.82
CA ASN A 18 20.13 9.57 2.51
C ASN A 18 21.48 9.41 1.78
N GLU A 19 21.75 8.25 1.17
CA GLU A 19 23.01 7.98 0.47
C GLU A 19 22.81 7.70 -1.03
N PHE A 20 23.51 8.44 -1.89
CA PHE A 20 23.64 8.14 -3.32
C PHE A 20 24.81 7.17 -3.52
N SER A 21 24.50 5.93 -3.90
CA SER A 21 25.50 4.87 -4.05
C SER A 21 25.66 4.40 -5.49
N ILE A 22 26.91 4.28 -5.92
CA ILE A 22 27.29 3.83 -7.26
C ILE A 22 27.77 2.40 -7.14
N LEU A 23 27.01 1.48 -7.74
CA LEU A 23 27.29 0.04 -7.65
C LEU A 23 28.33 -0.42 -8.67
N ARG A 24 28.30 0.15 -9.88
CA ARG A 24 29.24 -0.13 -10.96
C ARG A 24 29.38 1.09 -11.85
N SER A 25 30.59 1.33 -12.35
CA SER A 25 30.88 2.33 -13.37
C SER A 25 31.74 1.72 -14.48
N PRO A 26 31.51 2.09 -15.74
CA PRO A 26 32.42 1.75 -16.83
C PRO A 26 33.70 2.59 -16.74
N GLY A 27 34.82 2.11 -17.31
CA GLY A 27 36.10 2.85 -17.31
C GLY A 27 36.09 4.21 -18.03
N SER A 28 34.98 4.57 -18.66
CA SER A 28 34.75 5.88 -19.29
C SER A 28 34.35 6.99 -18.31
N VAL A 29 33.84 6.63 -17.13
CA VAL A 29 33.42 7.56 -16.09
C VAL A 29 34.05 7.13 -14.77
N VAL A 30 34.80 8.02 -14.15
CA VAL A 30 35.47 7.76 -12.88
C VAL A 30 34.72 8.51 -11.79
N PHE A 31 34.25 7.77 -10.79
CA PHE A 31 33.70 8.37 -9.58
C PHE A 31 34.78 8.39 -8.51
N ARG A 32 35.02 9.55 -7.92
CA ARG A 32 36.08 9.73 -6.92
C ARG A 32 35.53 9.39 -5.54
N ASP A 33 36.27 8.61 -4.77
CA ASP A 33 35.95 8.38 -3.37
C ASP A 33 36.10 9.67 -2.56
N GLY A 34 35.01 10.11 -1.95
CA GLY A 34 35.02 11.22 -1.01
C GLY A 34 33.63 11.57 -0.50
N ASN A 35 33.59 12.09 0.72
CA ASN A 35 32.35 12.39 1.43
C ASN A 35 31.81 13.78 1.06
N TRP A 36 31.60 14.03 -0.23
CA TRP A 36 31.04 15.30 -0.72
C TRP A 36 29.52 15.20 -0.82
N PRO A 37 28.76 16.05 -0.11
CA PRO A 37 27.32 16.07 -0.23
C PRO A 37 26.90 16.49 -1.63
N ILE A 38 25.89 15.82 -2.16
CA ILE A 38 25.27 16.17 -3.44
C ILE A 38 23.80 16.51 -3.23
N PRO A 39 23.31 17.65 -3.74
CA PRO A 39 21.88 17.94 -3.73
C PRO A 39 21.12 16.94 -4.59
N GLY A 40 19.99 16.41 -4.10
CA GLY A 40 19.15 15.46 -4.84
C GLY A 40 18.73 15.99 -6.22
N GLU A 41 18.43 17.28 -6.32
CA GLU A 41 18.06 17.97 -7.56
C GLU A 41 19.12 17.85 -8.67
N ARG A 42 20.39 17.64 -8.33
CA ARG A 42 21.50 17.56 -9.28
C ARG A 42 21.82 16.13 -9.72
N ILE A 43 21.16 15.10 -9.17
CA ILE A 43 21.38 13.71 -9.62
C ILE A 43 21.06 13.51 -11.11
N PRO A 44 19.96 14.07 -11.66
CA PRO A 44 19.69 14.01 -13.10
C PRO A 44 20.84 14.61 -13.94
N ASP A 45 21.44 15.70 -13.46
CA ASP A 45 22.61 16.30 -14.11
C ASP A 45 23.83 15.38 -14.08
N VAL A 46 24.08 14.68 -12.95
CA VAL A 46 25.15 13.67 -12.86
C VAL A 46 24.90 12.54 -13.86
N ALA A 47 23.66 12.06 -13.95
CA ALA A 47 23.29 11.03 -14.92
C ALA A 47 23.52 11.51 -16.36
N ALA A 48 23.10 12.73 -16.70
CA ALA A 48 23.29 13.34 -18.01
C ALA A 48 24.79 13.51 -18.35
N LEU A 49 25.57 14.08 -17.43
CA LEU A 49 27.02 14.28 -17.58
C LEU A 49 27.77 12.97 -17.71
N SER A 50 27.37 11.91 -16.99
CA SER A 50 27.98 10.58 -17.09
C SER A 50 27.84 10.00 -18.51
N MET A 51 26.71 10.26 -19.18
CA MET A 51 26.47 9.86 -20.57
C MET A 51 27.16 10.80 -21.58
N GLY A 52 27.65 11.95 -21.13
CA GLY A 52 28.33 12.94 -21.96
C GLY A 52 27.42 14.03 -22.54
N PHE A 53 26.21 14.21 -21.99
CA PHE A 53 25.35 15.34 -22.33
C PHE A 53 25.82 16.62 -21.61
N SER A 54 25.48 17.77 -22.18
CA SER A 54 25.72 19.08 -21.56
C SER A 54 24.51 19.45 -20.69
N VAL A 55 24.79 20.00 -19.51
CA VAL A 55 23.79 20.51 -18.57
C VAL A 55 23.77 22.03 -18.62
N LYS A 56 22.66 22.66 -18.22
CA LYS A 56 22.50 24.12 -18.28
C LYS A 56 23.37 24.85 -17.26
N GLU A 57 23.59 24.23 -16.10
CA GLU A 57 24.40 24.77 -15.01
C GLU A 57 25.58 23.85 -14.73
N ASP A 58 26.77 24.41 -14.60
CA ASP A 58 27.96 23.65 -14.29
C ASP A 58 27.82 22.96 -12.91
N LEU A 59 28.15 21.68 -12.88
CA LEU A 59 28.12 20.89 -11.65
C LEU A 59 29.42 21.14 -10.87
N SER A 60 29.33 21.86 -9.74
CA SER A 60 30.47 22.16 -8.86
C SER A 60 30.95 20.95 -8.03
N TRP A 61 30.23 19.83 -8.11
CA TRP A 61 30.52 18.62 -7.34
C TRP A 61 31.74 17.85 -7.89
N PRO A 62 32.78 17.62 -7.07
CA PRO A 62 34.05 17.05 -7.52
C PRO A 62 34.05 15.51 -7.66
N GLY A 63 32.94 14.85 -7.33
CA GLY A 63 32.84 13.39 -7.32
C GLY A 63 32.79 12.75 -8.71
N LEU A 64 32.44 13.51 -9.76
CA LEU A 64 32.42 13.03 -11.14
C LEU A 64 33.70 13.43 -11.88
N ALA A 65 34.42 12.46 -12.42
CA ALA A 65 35.57 12.67 -13.27
C ALA A 65 35.41 11.99 -14.63
N VAL A 66 35.95 12.64 -15.65
CA VAL A 66 35.93 12.14 -17.02
C VAL A 66 37.06 11.12 -17.19
N GLY A 67 36.70 9.90 -17.60
CA GLY A 67 37.65 8.88 -18.03
C GLY A 67 37.84 8.91 -19.55
N ASN A 68 37.70 7.76 -20.20
CA ASN A 68 37.80 7.67 -21.66
C ASN A 68 36.62 8.38 -22.37
N LEU A 69 36.92 9.49 -23.05
CA LEU A 69 35.97 10.31 -23.81
C LEU A 69 35.37 9.62 -25.04
N PHE A 70 36.07 8.63 -25.62
CA PHE A 70 35.67 7.97 -26.86
C PHE A 70 34.76 6.76 -26.64
N HIS A 71 34.58 6.33 -25.39
CA HIS A 71 33.78 5.15 -25.04
C HIS A 71 32.72 5.51 -24.00
N ARG A 72 31.83 6.46 -24.30
CA ARG A 72 30.79 6.90 -23.36
C ARG A 72 29.83 5.77 -22.95
N PRO A 73 29.27 5.81 -21.73
CA PRO A 73 28.21 4.89 -21.32
C PRO A 73 27.01 4.98 -22.27
N ARG A 74 26.47 3.82 -22.68
CA ARG A 74 25.28 3.76 -23.54
C ARG A 74 23.97 3.89 -22.78
N ALA A 75 23.99 3.59 -21.48
CA ALA A 75 22.83 3.65 -20.61
C ALA A 75 23.28 3.94 -19.17
N THR A 76 22.49 4.75 -18.48
CA THR A 76 22.60 4.97 -17.03
C THR A 76 21.34 4.40 -16.39
N VAL A 77 21.51 3.48 -15.44
CA VAL A 77 20.39 2.85 -14.72
C VAL A 77 20.38 3.41 -13.30
N MET A 78 19.30 4.07 -12.93
CA MET A 78 19.08 4.60 -11.59
C MET A 78 18.00 3.77 -10.89
N VAL A 79 18.30 3.30 -9.68
CA VAL A 79 17.36 2.54 -8.85
C VAL A 79 17.14 3.32 -7.57
N LEU A 80 15.92 3.79 -7.36
CA LEU A 80 15.52 4.51 -6.16
C LEU A 80 14.89 3.52 -5.16
N VAL A 81 15.39 3.50 -3.94
CA VAL A 81 14.85 2.67 -2.84
C VAL A 81 14.33 3.61 -1.76
N LYS A 82 13.02 3.56 -1.48
CA LYS A 82 12.37 4.35 -0.41
C LYS A 82 12.23 3.50 0.86
N GLY A 83 12.44 4.12 2.02
CA GLY A 83 12.09 3.53 3.33
C GLY A 83 13.26 3.01 4.17
N VAL A 84 14.50 3.27 3.76
CA VAL A 84 15.72 2.88 4.48
C VAL A 84 16.79 3.97 4.30
N ASP A 85 17.43 4.38 5.39
CA ASP A 85 18.46 5.44 5.33
C ASP A 85 19.72 4.95 4.61
N LYS A 86 20.09 3.68 4.83
CA LYS A 86 21.29 3.06 4.26
C LYS A 86 21.07 1.59 3.95
N LEU A 87 21.50 1.17 2.76
CA LEU A 87 21.55 -0.24 2.38
C LEU A 87 22.91 -0.85 2.70
N ALA A 88 22.92 -2.03 3.34
CA ALA A 88 24.14 -2.79 3.56
C ALA A 88 24.60 -3.45 2.25
N LEU A 89 25.44 -2.75 1.49
CA LEU A 89 26.01 -3.23 0.23
C LEU A 89 27.35 -3.95 0.48
N PRO A 90 27.70 -4.98 -0.32
CA PRO A 90 28.94 -5.72 -0.15
C PRO A 90 30.17 -4.80 -0.33
N PRO A 91 31.14 -4.81 0.61
CA PRO A 91 32.30 -3.95 0.54
C PRO A 91 33.21 -4.35 -0.63
N GLY A 92 33.65 -3.37 -1.43
CA GLY A 92 34.69 -3.56 -2.45
C GLY A 92 34.40 -3.03 -3.86
N SER A 93 33.22 -2.48 -4.14
CA SER A 93 32.93 -1.84 -5.44
C SER A 93 31.91 -0.70 -5.40
N VAL A 94 31.54 -0.26 -4.20
CA VAL A 94 30.48 0.72 -4.01
C VAL A 94 31.06 2.02 -3.48
N ILE A 95 30.77 3.11 -4.19
CA ILE A 95 31.11 4.47 -3.78
C ILE A 95 29.82 5.14 -3.36
N SER A 96 29.76 5.67 -2.14
CA SER A 96 28.55 6.25 -1.56
C SER A 96 28.80 7.71 -1.19
N TYR A 97 27.84 8.57 -1.53
CA TYR A 97 27.87 10.01 -1.27
C TYR A 97 26.65 10.40 -0.44
N PRO A 98 26.78 11.29 0.56
CA PRO A 98 25.62 11.80 1.27
C PRO A 98 24.77 12.68 0.36
N LEU A 99 23.45 12.53 0.46
CA LEU A 99 22.47 13.34 -0.27
C LEU A 99 21.95 14.46 0.62
N GLU A 100 21.85 15.64 0.04
CA GLU A 100 21.23 16.82 0.64
C GLU A 100 19.94 17.14 -0.12
N ASN A 101 18.85 17.51 0.57
CA ASN A 101 17.53 17.85 -0.01
C ASN A 101 16.94 16.78 -0.95
N VAL A 102 16.13 15.87 -0.40
CA VAL A 102 15.65 14.68 -1.12
C VAL A 102 14.24 14.86 -1.67
N ASP A 103 14.16 15.59 -2.79
CA ASP A 103 12.94 15.71 -3.60
C ASP A 103 12.94 14.74 -4.80
N LEU A 104 13.79 13.70 -4.73
CA LEU A 104 14.00 12.74 -5.82
C LEU A 104 12.74 11.97 -6.21
N LEU A 105 11.87 11.67 -5.23
CA LEU A 105 10.62 10.99 -5.50
C LEU A 105 9.72 11.84 -6.40
N PHE A 106 9.57 13.12 -6.06
CA PHE A 106 8.78 14.06 -6.83
C PHE A 106 9.33 14.23 -8.26
N LEU A 107 10.65 14.39 -8.40
CA LEU A 107 11.26 14.51 -9.73
C LEU A 107 11.13 13.23 -10.57
N SER A 108 11.25 12.05 -9.95
CA SER A 108 11.06 10.76 -10.62
C SER A 108 9.63 10.61 -11.12
N GLU A 109 8.64 10.99 -10.32
CA GLU A 109 7.23 10.92 -10.70
C GLU A 109 6.92 11.84 -11.91
N LEU A 110 7.44 13.07 -11.90
CA LEU A 110 7.33 13.99 -13.03
C LEU A 110 8.01 13.43 -14.30
N GLN A 111 9.17 12.79 -14.15
CA GLN A 111 9.85 12.15 -15.26
C GLN A 111 9.02 11.00 -15.84
N VAL A 112 8.40 10.17 -15.00
CA VAL A 112 7.53 9.08 -15.46
C VAL A 112 6.36 9.61 -16.28
N LEU A 113 5.72 10.72 -15.88
CA LEU A 113 4.66 11.36 -16.66
C LEU A 113 5.15 11.76 -18.05
N HIS A 114 6.33 12.38 -18.13
CA HIS A 114 6.92 12.77 -19.41
C HIS A 114 7.25 11.57 -20.29
N ASP A 115 7.85 10.53 -19.70
CA ASP A 115 8.24 9.32 -20.41
C ASP A 115 7.01 8.61 -20.99
N ILE A 116 5.92 8.48 -20.23
CA ILE A 116 4.65 7.91 -20.69
C ILE A 116 4.12 8.68 -21.90
N SER A 117 4.00 10.01 -21.80
CA SER A 117 3.55 10.85 -22.92
C SER A 117 4.44 10.65 -24.16
N SER A 118 5.76 10.62 -23.97
CA SER A 118 6.72 10.44 -25.06
C SER A 118 6.65 9.06 -25.72
N LEU A 119 6.42 8.00 -24.93
CA LEU A 119 6.34 6.62 -25.41
C LEU A 119 5.06 6.39 -26.20
N LEU A 120 3.93 6.91 -25.72
CA LEU A 120 2.64 6.87 -26.43
C LEU A 120 2.69 7.69 -27.72
N SER A 121 3.38 8.84 -27.69
CA SER A 121 3.62 9.66 -28.88
C SER A 121 4.44 8.95 -29.95
N ARG A 122 5.43 8.13 -29.55
CA ARG A 122 6.21 7.28 -30.48
C ARG A 122 5.40 6.11 -31.01
N HIS A 123 4.57 5.50 -30.16
CA HIS A 123 3.80 4.30 -30.48
C HIS A 123 2.30 4.59 -30.55
N LYS A 124 1.90 5.51 -31.44
CA LYS A 124 0.50 5.96 -31.62
C LYS A 124 -0.50 4.84 -31.94
N HIS A 125 -0.01 3.66 -32.35
CA HIS A 125 -0.87 2.51 -32.61
C HIS A 125 -1.44 1.90 -31.32
N LEU A 126 -0.79 2.11 -30.17
CA LEU A 126 -1.28 1.64 -28.87
C LEU A 126 -2.53 2.40 -28.43
N ALA A 127 -2.57 3.73 -28.65
CA ALA A 127 -3.70 4.59 -28.32
C ALA A 127 -4.82 4.59 -29.38
N LYS A 128 -4.65 3.88 -30.50
CA LYS A 128 -5.61 3.81 -31.63
C LYS A 128 -6.32 2.45 -31.71
N ASP A 129 -6.33 1.69 -30.63
CA ASP A 129 -7.16 0.49 -30.58
C ASP A 129 -8.65 0.87 -30.36
N HIS A 130 -9.57 -0.04 -30.66
CA HIS A 130 -11.02 0.20 -30.53
C HIS A 130 -11.56 -0.07 -29.11
N SER A 131 -10.66 -0.22 -28.13
CA SER A 131 -10.98 -0.48 -26.73
C SER A 131 -10.71 0.77 -25.90
N PRO A 132 -11.53 1.04 -24.87
CA PRO A 132 -11.25 2.12 -23.95
C PRO A 132 -10.08 1.77 -23.02
N ASP A 133 -9.07 2.63 -22.97
CA ASP A 133 -7.92 2.50 -22.06
C ASP A 133 -8.17 3.23 -20.72
N LEU A 134 -7.74 2.63 -19.61
CA LEU A 134 -7.75 3.25 -18.29
C LEU A 134 -6.33 3.38 -17.75
N TYR A 135 -5.89 4.63 -17.53
CA TYR A 135 -4.63 4.93 -16.86
C TYR A 135 -4.93 5.44 -15.44
N SER A 136 -4.38 4.74 -14.45
CA SER A 136 -4.42 5.17 -13.04
C SER A 136 -3.01 5.48 -12.59
N LEU A 137 -2.74 6.76 -12.31
CA LEU A 137 -1.44 7.26 -11.88
C LEU A 137 -1.59 7.85 -10.49
N GLU A 138 -0.65 7.51 -9.61
CA GLU A 138 -0.59 8.01 -8.24
C GLU A 138 0.71 8.79 -8.07
N LEU A 139 0.61 10.01 -7.55
CA LEU A 139 1.74 10.91 -7.32
C LEU A 139 1.78 11.22 -5.82
N ALA A 140 2.80 10.72 -5.14
CA ALA A 140 3.00 10.89 -3.70
C ALA A 140 4.14 11.86 -3.37
N GLY A 141 4.92 12.29 -4.38
CA GLY A 141 6.08 13.15 -4.20
C GLY A 141 5.76 14.48 -3.55
N LEU A 142 4.62 15.10 -3.88
CA LEU A 142 4.24 16.40 -3.29
C LEU A 142 3.90 16.28 -1.80
N ASP A 143 3.29 15.17 -1.37
CA ASP A 143 2.98 14.90 0.04
C ASP A 143 4.27 14.72 0.87
N GLU A 144 5.29 14.05 0.30
CA GLU A 144 6.59 13.91 0.96
C GLU A 144 7.31 15.26 1.13
N ILE A 145 7.26 16.14 0.12
CA ILE A 145 7.81 17.51 0.22
C ILE A 145 7.09 18.29 1.32
N GLY A 146 5.75 18.21 1.38
CA GLY A 146 4.94 18.85 2.41
C GLY A 146 5.29 18.37 3.82
N LYS A 147 5.56 17.06 3.99
CA LYS A 147 5.99 16.49 5.28
C LYS A 147 7.42 16.90 5.67
N HIS A 148 8.32 17.00 4.71
CA HIS A 148 9.72 17.34 4.96
C HIS A 148 9.96 18.83 5.23
N TYR A 149 9.38 19.70 4.40
CA TYR A 149 9.64 21.15 4.44
C TYR A 149 8.49 21.96 5.07
N GLY A 150 7.29 21.37 5.18
CA GLY A 150 6.08 22.04 5.64
C GLY A 150 5.25 22.61 4.48
N GLU A 151 3.93 22.65 4.65
CA GLU A 151 2.99 23.13 3.63
C GLU A 151 3.16 24.63 3.29
N ASP A 152 3.67 25.43 4.22
CA ASP A 152 3.92 26.87 4.03
C ASP A 152 5.30 27.19 3.42
N SER A 153 6.11 26.17 3.12
CA SER A 153 7.46 26.36 2.58
C SER A 153 7.45 26.87 1.13
N GLU A 154 8.48 27.64 0.75
CA GLU A 154 8.64 28.10 -0.63
C GLU A 154 8.82 26.92 -1.60
N GLN A 155 9.52 25.87 -1.15
CA GLN A 155 9.74 24.63 -1.88
C GLN A 155 8.42 23.92 -2.21
N PHE A 156 7.50 23.82 -1.25
CA PHE A 156 6.20 23.21 -1.48
C PHE A 156 5.35 24.01 -2.49
N ARG A 157 5.39 25.35 -2.40
CA ARG A 157 4.66 26.21 -3.34
C ARG A 157 5.21 26.11 -4.75
N ASP A 158 6.53 26.08 -4.90
CA ASP A 158 7.19 25.94 -6.19
C ASP A 158 6.98 24.54 -6.79
N ALA A 159 7.10 23.48 -5.99
CA ALA A 159 6.80 22.11 -6.40
C ALA A 159 5.34 21.96 -6.86
N SER A 160 4.40 22.53 -6.11
CA SER A 160 2.98 22.54 -6.49
C SER A 160 2.75 23.22 -7.84
N LYS A 161 3.41 24.36 -8.09
CA LYS A 161 3.32 25.07 -9.38
C LYS A 161 3.89 24.24 -10.53
N ILE A 162 5.05 23.61 -10.33
CA ILE A 162 5.68 22.72 -11.33
C ILE A 162 4.77 21.52 -11.64
N LEU A 163 4.17 20.93 -10.60
CA LEU A 163 3.25 19.80 -10.77
C LEU A 163 2.03 20.19 -11.59
N VAL A 164 1.43 21.35 -11.31
CA VAL A 164 0.28 21.84 -12.07
C VAL A 164 0.63 22.05 -13.55
N ASP A 165 1.77 22.66 -13.85
CA ASP A 165 2.24 22.85 -15.23
C ASP A 165 2.50 21.51 -15.95
N ALA A 166 3.14 20.57 -15.26
CA ALA A 166 3.40 19.24 -15.78
C ALA A 166 2.10 18.44 -16.03
N LEU A 167 1.12 18.52 -15.12
CA LEU A 167 -0.18 17.88 -15.27
C LEU A 167 -1.00 18.47 -16.41
N GLN A 168 -0.99 19.80 -16.57
CA GLN A 168 -1.64 20.47 -17.70
C GLN A 168 -1.06 20.00 -19.03
N LYS A 169 0.27 20.03 -19.14
CA LYS A 169 0.97 19.56 -20.34
C LYS A 169 0.69 18.07 -20.62
N PHE A 170 0.70 17.23 -19.59
CA PHE A 170 0.37 15.82 -19.74
C PHE A 170 -1.07 15.60 -20.18
N ALA A 171 -2.03 16.37 -19.64
CA ALA A 171 -3.42 16.29 -20.03
C ALA A 171 -3.61 16.70 -21.51
N ASP A 172 -2.97 17.78 -21.94
CA ASP A 172 -3.00 18.23 -23.34
C ASP A 172 -2.36 17.18 -24.28
N ASP A 173 -1.21 16.62 -23.91
CA ASP A 173 -0.55 15.56 -24.69
C ASP A 173 -1.48 14.34 -24.84
N MET A 174 -2.08 13.86 -23.75
CA MET A 174 -3.00 12.72 -23.76
C MET A 174 -4.28 13.00 -24.55
N TYR A 175 -4.85 14.19 -24.40
CA TYR A 175 -6.03 14.60 -25.16
C TYR A 175 -5.76 14.61 -26.66
N ASN A 176 -4.60 15.13 -27.06
CA ASN A 176 -4.15 15.16 -28.45
C ASN A 176 -3.83 13.75 -28.99
N LEU A 177 -3.26 12.86 -28.17
CA LEU A 177 -2.94 11.47 -28.56
C LEU A 177 -4.18 10.68 -28.96
N TYR A 178 -5.27 10.84 -28.21
CA TYR A 178 -6.56 10.19 -28.49
C TYR A 178 -7.46 10.98 -29.44
N GLY A 179 -6.96 12.06 -30.06
CA GLY A 179 -7.71 12.86 -31.05
C GLY A 179 -8.97 13.51 -30.48
N GLY A 180 -8.94 13.87 -29.19
CA GLY A 180 -10.07 14.49 -28.48
C GLY A 180 -11.03 13.50 -27.81
N ASN A 181 -10.76 12.19 -27.89
CA ASN A 181 -11.57 11.13 -27.26
C ASN A 181 -10.99 10.63 -25.92
N ALA A 182 -10.26 11.47 -25.19
CA ALA A 182 -9.76 11.16 -23.85
C ALA A 182 -10.37 12.09 -22.81
N VAL A 183 -10.71 11.53 -21.65
CA VAL A 183 -11.11 12.27 -20.45
C VAL A 183 -9.96 12.14 -19.46
N VAL A 184 -9.39 13.26 -19.04
CA VAL A 184 -8.36 13.28 -18.00
C VAL A 184 -8.98 13.78 -16.71
N GLU A 185 -9.05 12.89 -15.72
CA GLU A 185 -9.61 13.18 -14.40
C GLU A 185 -8.48 13.35 -13.39
N LEU A 186 -8.54 14.41 -12.57
CA LEU A 186 -7.62 14.65 -11.47
C LEU A 186 -8.37 14.51 -10.15
N VAL A 187 -7.91 13.61 -9.29
CA VAL A 187 -8.48 13.38 -7.97
C VAL A 187 -7.43 13.76 -6.92
N THR A 188 -7.77 14.72 -6.06
CA THR A 188 -6.92 15.13 -4.95
C THR A 188 -7.44 14.54 -3.64
N VAL A 189 -6.62 13.76 -2.95
CA VAL A 189 -6.91 13.19 -1.63
C VAL A 189 -5.84 13.62 -0.63
N ARG A 190 -6.20 13.74 0.66
CA ARG A 190 -5.27 14.19 1.72
C ARG A 190 -4.31 13.11 2.23
N SER A 191 -4.69 11.84 2.13
CA SER A 191 -3.82 10.70 2.44
C SER A 191 -4.32 9.50 1.65
N PHE A 192 -3.38 8.71 1.13
CA PHE A 192 -3.63 7.47 0.40
C PHE A 192 -3.69 6.24 1.32
N ASP A 193 -4.04 6.41 2.61
CA ASP A 193 -4.24 5.28 3.53
C ASP A 193 -5.47 4.45 3.13
N THR A 194 -5.36 3.70 2.04
CA THR A 194 -6.28 2.64 1.71
C THR A 194 -5.99 1.50 2.67
N SER A 195 -6.74 1.42 3.77
CA SER A 195 -6.82 0.16 4.49
C SER A 195 -7.21 -0.91 3.46
N LEU A 196 -6.33 -1.87 3.18
CA LEU A 196 -6.55 -2.95 2.23
C LEU A 196 -7.63 -3.89 2.78
N VAL A 197 -8.87 -3.43 2.80
CA VAL A 197 -10.02 -4.23 3.21
C VAL A 197 -10.41 -5.07 2.03
N ARG A 198 -10.18 -6.38 2.14
CA ARG A 198 -10.72 -7.37 1.21
C ARG A 198 -12.24 -7.21 1.18
N LYS A 199 -12.78 -6.59 0.12
CA LYS A 199 -14.22 -6.55 -0.13
C LYS A 199 -14.69 -7.94 -0.54
N THR A 200 -15.05 -8.77 0.44
CA THR A 200 -15.75 -10.03 0.18
C THR A 200 -17.16 -9.69 -0.30
N ARG A 201 -17.52 -10.14 -1.51
CA ARG A 201 -18.89 -10.00 -2.02
C ARG A 201 -19.76 -11.04 -1.33
N THR A 202 -20.50 -10.66 -0.30
CA THR A 202 -21.61 -11.47 0.24
C THR A 202 -22.92 -10.86 -0.23
N ILE A 203 -23.54 -11.48 -1.24
CA ILE A 203 -24.75 -10.96 -1.92
C ILE A 203 -26.04 -11.20 -1.11
N LEU A 204 -25.97 -11.92 0.03
CA LEU A 204 -27.15 -12.31 0.82
C LEU A 204 -27.05 -12.03 2.32
N GLU A 205 -26.02 -11.32 2.79
CA GLU A 205 -25.95 -11.00 4.22
C GLU A 205 -26.84 -9.80 4.50
N ALA A 206 -28.01 -10.07 5.08
CA ALA A 206 -28.85 -9.04 5.66
C ALA A 206 -28.01 -8.29 6.70
N LYS A 207 -27.65 -7.05 6.37
CA LYS A 207 -26.91 -6.12 7.22
C LYS A 207 -27.62 -6.01 8.56
N GLN A 208 -27.21 -6.80 9.54
CA GLN A 208 -27.74 -6.72 10.88
C GLN A 208 -27.10 -5.50 11.53
N GLU A 209 -27.88 -4.42 11.64
CA GLU A 209 -27.45 -3.19 12.29
C GLU A 209 -27.15 -3.46 13.77
N ARG A 210 -25.88 -3.71 14.09
CA ARG A 210 -25.37 -3.59 15.46
C ARG A 210 -24.02 -2.88 15.43
N ASN A 211 -24.07 -1.61 15.82
CA ASN A 211 -22.96 -0.71 16.17
C ASN A 211 -22.01 -0.30 15.02
N PRO A 212 -21.39 0.91 15.10
CA PRO A 212 -20.49 1.38 14.07
C PRO A 212 -19.35 0.38 13.87
N PRO A 213 -19.06 -0.04 12.63
CA PRO A 213 -18.04 -1.04 12.36
C PRO A 213 -16.69 -0.43 12.71
N SER A 214 -16.05 -0.94 13.76
CA SER A 214 -14.65 -0.65 14.01
C SER A 214 -13.82 -1.18 12.84
N PRO A 215 -12.81 -0.45 12.35
CA PRO A 215 -12.01 -0.84 11.18
C PRO A 215 -11.11 -2.08 11.43
N TYR A 216 -11.10 -2.61 12.65
CA TYR A 216 -10.30 -3.75 13.04
C TYR A 216 -11.15 -5.01 13.15
N ASN A 217 -10.57 -6.16 12.77
CA ASN A 217 -11.17 -7.49 12.91
C ASN A 217 -11.20 -7.92 14.40
N LEU A 218 -11.97 -7.21 15.21
CA LEU A 218 -12.13 -7.47 16.63
C LEU A 218 -12.90 -8.78 16.82
N ALA A 219 -12.51 -9.56 17.84
CA ALA A 219 -13.24 -10.76 18.22
C ALA A 219 -14.69 -10.44 18.59
N TYR A 220 -15.57 -11.43 18.44
CA TYR A 220 -16.94 -11.32 18.95
C TYR A 220 -16.92 -10.93 20.43
N LYS A 221 -17.87 -10.09 20.85
CA LYS A 221 -18.01 -9.73 22.26
C LYS A 221 -18.88 -10.78 22.93
N TYR A 222 -18.28 -11.75 23.63
CA TYR A 222 -19.03 -12.58 24.57
C TYR A 222 -19.36 -11.80 25.84
N ASN A 223 -20.51 -12.09 26.42
CA ASN A 223 -20.80 -11.64 27.78
C ASN A 223 -19.81 -12.32 28.74
N LEU A 224 -19.28 -11.58 29.71
CA LEU A 224 -18.44 -12.11 30.78
C LEU A 224 -19.15 -13.21 31.56
N GLU A 225 -20.47 -13.14 31.67
CA GLU A 225 -21.31 -14.12 32.37
C GLU A 225 -21.72 -15.32 31.48
N TYR A 226 -21.12 -15.48 30.29
CA TYR A 226 -21.48 -16.55 29.35
C TYR A 226 -21.51 -17.94 29.99
N SER A 227 -20.50 -18.27 30.80
CA SER A 227 -20.40 -19.57 31.47
C SER A 227 -21.56 -19.84 32.43
N VAL A 228 -22.09 -18.80 33.07
CA VAL A 228 -23.21 -18.92 34.03
C VAL A 228 -24.50 -19.13 33.25
N VAL A 229 -24.76 -18.29 32.25
CA VAL A 229 -25.97 -18.39 31.41
C VAL A 229 -26.04 -19.71 30.66
N PHE A 230 -24.91 -20.15 30.09
CA PHE A 230 -24.82 -21.43 29.37
C PHE A 230 -25.21 -22.61 30.27
N ASN A 231 -24.65 -22.69 31.49
CA ASN A 231 -24.95 -23.78 32.40
C ASN A 231 -26.40 -23.77 32.89
N MET A 232 -26.97 -22.60 33.18
CA MET A 232 -28.39 -22.51 33.57
C MET A 232 -29.30 -23.04 32.47
N VAL A 233 -29.08 -22.61 31.22
CA VAL A 233 -29.89 -23.05 30.08
C VAL A 233 -29.70 -24.54 29.79
N LEU A 234 -28.45 -25.03 29.80
CA LEU A 234 -28.13 -26.43 29.52
C LEU A 234 -28.88 -27.37 30.47
N TRP A 235 -28.77 -27.16 31.78
CA TRP A 235 -29.36 -28.07 32.77
C TRP A 235 -30.89 -27.99 32.80
N ILE A 236 -31.46 -26.80 32.60
CA ILE A 236 -32.93 -26.63 32.50
C ILE A 236 -33.46 -27.39 31.28
N MET A 237 -32.81 -27.26 30.13
CA MET A 237 -33.25 -27.94 28.90
C MET A 237 -33.12 -29.46 29.00
N ILE A 238 -32.06 -29.98 29.61
CA ILE A 238 -31.89 -31.42 29.84
C ILE A 238 -32.97 -31.95 30.78
N ALA A 239 -33.24 -31.26 31.89
CA ALA A 239 -34.27 -31.66 32.85
C ALA A 239 -35.67 -31.66 32.21
N LEU A 240 -36.01 -30.62 31.43
CA LEU A 240 -37.26 -30.54 30.69
C LEU A 240 -37.37 -31.66 29.64
N ALA A 241 -36.31 -31.92 28.88
CA ALA A 241 -36.31 -32.99 27.89
C ALA A 241 -36.54 -34.36 28.52
N LEU A 242 -35.89 -34.66 29.65
CA LEU A 242 -36.10 -35.90 30.39
C LEU A 242 -37.54 -36.00 30.93
N ALA A 243 -38.10 -34.91 31.46
CA ALA A 243 -39.49 -34.90 31.92
C ALA A 243 -40.48 -35.20 30.79
N VAL A 244 -40.26 -34.63 29.60
CA VAL A 244 -41.07 -34.90 28.40
C VAL A 244 -40.93 -36.36 27.97
N ILE A 245 -39.71 -36.92 27.99
CA ILE A 245 -39.50 -38.33 27.62
C ILE A 245 -40.21 -39.26 28.60
N VAL A 246 -40.08 -39.02 29.90
CA VAL A 246 -40.73 -39.86 30.93
C VAL A 246 -42.25 -39.78 30.82
N THR A 247 -42.82 -38.58 30.68
CA THR A 247 -44.27 -38.43 30.50
C THR A 247 -44.76 -39.08 29.21
N SER A 248 -44.03 -38.93 28.11
CA SER A 248 -44.32 -39.59 26.84
C SER A 248 -44.29 -41.12 26.97
N TYR A 249 -43.31 -41.68 27.69
CA TYR A 249 -43.20 -43.12 27.91
C TYR A 249 -44.36 -43.66 28.75
N ASN A 250 -44.75 -42.93 29.81
CA ASN A 250 -45.89 -43.32 30.63
C ASN A 250 -47.21 -43.28 29.85
N ILE A 251 -47.40 -42.28 28.98
CA ILE A 251 -48.58 -42.23 28.09
C ILE A 251 -48.53 -43.37 27.07
N TRP A 252 -47.36 -43.66 26.50
CA TRP A 252 -47.18 -44.75 25.53
C TRP A 252 -47.54 -46.11 26.14
N ASN A 253 -47.13 -46.36 27.38
CA ASN A 253 -47.36 -47.62 28.08
C ASN A 253 -48.53 -47.55 29.07
N MET A 254 -49.50 -46.66 28.82
CA MET A 254 -50.68 -46.56 29.65
C MET A 254 -51.56 -47.81 29.43
N ASP A 255 -51.78 -48.58 30.49
CA ASP A 255 -52.64 -49.78 30.41
C ASP A 255 -54.10 -49.32 30.23
N PRO A 256 -54.75 -49.64 29.11
CA PRO A 256 -56.14 -49.26 28.87
C PRO A 256 -57.12 -50.05 29.75
N GLY A 257 -56.65 -51.03 30.53
CA GLY A 257 -57.49 -51.95 31.27
C GLY A 257 -58.09 -52.96 30.30
N TYR A 258 -57.68 -54.22 30.42
CA TYR A 258 -58.24 -55.31 29.64
C TYR A 258 -59.62 -55.71 30.19
N ASP A 259 -60.60 -54.83 30.32
CA ASP A 259 -61.94 -55.24 30.77
C ASP A 259 -63.00 -54.87 29.76
N SER A 260 -64.03 -55.73 29.65
CA SER A 260 -65.17 -55.66 28.72
C SER A 260 -64.88 -56.02 27.24
N ILE A 261 -64.72 -55.03 26.35
CA ILE A 261 -64.72 -55.25 24.88
C ILE A 261 -63.45 -55.97 24.41
N ILE A 262 -62.30 -55.69 25.04
CA ILE A 262 -61.02 -56.28 24.64
C ILE A 262 -61.01 -57.79 24.92
N TYR A 263 -61.51 -58.26 26.08
CA TYR A 263 -61.66 -59.71 26.34
C TYR A 263 -62.69 -60.40 25.44
N ARG A 264 -63.79 -59.72 25.09
CA ARG A 264 -64.79 -60.25 24.15
C ARG A 264 -64.19 -60.51 22.76
N MET A 265 -63.26 -59.67 22.32
CA MET A 265 -62.61 -59.82 21.01
C MET A 265 -61.45 -60.83 21.04
N THR A 266 -60.72 -60.96 22.14
CA THR A 266 -59.53 -61.82 22.21
C THR A 266 -59.82 -63.26 22.64
N ASN A 267 -60.89 -63.54 23.39
CA ASN A 267 -61.19 -64.87 23.91
C ASN A 267 -62.48 -65.46 23.32
N GLN A 268 -62.52 -65.62 21.98
CA GLN A 268 -63.53 -66.45 21.34
C GLN A 268 -63.16 -67.93 21.55
N LYS A 269 -63.61 -68.52 22.65
CA LYS A 269 -63.51 -69.97 22.87
C LYS A 269 -64.38 -70.69 21.83
N ILE A 270 -63.78 -71.15 20.73
CA ILE A 270 -64.44 -72.02 19.75
C ILE A 270 -64.77 -73.33 20.48
N ARG A 271 -66.06 -73.65 20.64
CA ARG A 271 -66.49 -74.99 21.07
C ARG A 271 -66.16 -75.95 19.93
N MET A 272 -65.28 -76.90 20.19
CA MET A 272 -65.19 -78.13 19.40
C MET A 272 -66.20 -79.11 20.00
N ASP A 273 -67.03 -79.70 19.14
CA ASP A 273 -68.06 -80.69 19.49
C ASP A 273 -67.49 -81.96 20.13
#